data_AF-A0A8S7UC79-F1
#
_entry.id   AF-A0A8S7UC79-F1
#
_cell.length_a   1.000
_cell.length_b   1.000
_cell.length_c   1.000
_cell.angle_alpha   90.00
_cell.angle_beta   90.00
_cell.angle_gamma   90.00
#
_symmetry.space_group_name_H-M   'P 1'
#
loop_
_entity.id
_entity.type
_entity.pdbx_description
1 polymer ?
#
loop_
_entity_poly.entity_id
_entity_poly.type
_entity_poly.pdbx_seq_one_letter_code
_entity_poly.pdbx_strand_id
1 'polypeptide(L)'
;VTDGAGREFRLVLTTQAQRAEEARTSSLSSSDSSRPLSASAFPDTLPGTEYGPDRGIRLSAVWLMHDPAYPESLPAAPLVRYTYTEAGELLAVYDRSNTQVRAFTYDAQHPGRMVAHRYAGRPEMRYRYDDTGRVVEQLNPAGLSYRYLY
;
A
#
# COMPACT_ATOMS: atom_id res chain seq x y z
N VAL A 1 -18.37 -3.50 8.68
CA VAL A 1 -17.75 -3.04 9.96
C VAL A 1 -18.55 -1.85 10.44
N THR A 2 -18.79 -1.72 11.73
CA THR A 2 -19.47 -0.56 12.32
C THR A 2 -18.55 0.15 13.28
N ASP A 3 -18.72 1.47 13.42
CA ASP A 3 -18.06 2.23 14.48
C ASP A 3 -19.02 2.51 15.66
N GLY A 4 -18.52 3.18 16.70
CA GLY A 4 -19.30 3.54 17.88
C GLY A 4 -20.40 4.59 17.64
N ALA A 5 -20.45 5.19 16.45
CA ALA A 5 -21.50 6.13 16.03
C ALA A 5 -22.58 5.45 15.18
N GLY A 6 -22.49 4.13 14.95
CA GLY A 6 -23.44 3.38 14.12
C GLY A 6 -23.22 3.53 12.61
N ARG A 7 -22.10 4.12 12.18
CA ARG A 7 -21.77 4.18 10.75
C ARG A 7 -21.35 2.81 10.25
N GLU A 8 -21.82 2.43 9.07
CA GLU A 8 -21.46 1.14 8.46
C GLU A 8 -20.45 1.32 7.35
N PHE A 9 -19.47 0.43 7.32
CA PHE A 9 -18.37 0.44 6.36
C PHE A 9 -18.24 -0.90 5.64
N ARG A 10 -18.03 -0.83 4.32
CA ARG A 10 -17.64 -1.96 3.49
C ARG A 10 -16.14 -1.90 3.21
N LEU A 11 -15.45 -2.98 3.59
CA LEU A 11 -14.05 -3.21 3.25
C LEU A 11 -13.96 -3.98 1.94
N VAL A 12 -13.23 -3.46 0.97
CA VAL A 12 -12.94 -4.19 -0.27
C VAL A 12 -11.60 -4.89 -0.11
N LEU A 13 -11.63 -6.22 -0.09
CA LEU A 13 -10.43 -7.05 0.04
C LEU A 13 -10.07 -7.66 -1.32
N THR A 14 -8.77 -7.74 -1.62
CA THR A 14 -8.24 -8.37 -2.83
C THR A 14 -7.26 -9.47 -2.47
N THR A 15 -7.31 -10.59 -3.20
CA THR A 15 -6.30 -11.65 -3.15
C THR A 15 -5.12 -11.33 -4.07
N GLN A 16 -3.99 -12.00 -3.90
CA GLN A 16 -2.85 -11.86 -4.83
C GLN A 16 -3.23 -12.29 -6.25
N ALA A 17 -3.96 -13.41 -6.40
CA ALA A 17 -4.41 -13.90 -7.69
C ALA A 17 -5.32 -12.88 -8.41
N GLN A 18 -6.22 -12.21 -7.69
CA GLN A 18 -7.05 -11.13 -8.26
C GLN A 18 -6.20 -9.97 -8.77
N ARG A 19 -5.22 -9.51 -7.99
CA ARG A 19 -4.31 -8.44 -8.42
C ARG A 19 -3.45 -8.83 -9.63
N ALA A 20 -2.99 -10.08 -9.68
CA ALA A 20 -2.24 -10.59 -10.82
C ALA A 20 -3.09 -10.64 -12.11
N GLU A 21 -4.36 -11.03 -12.00
CA GLU A 21 -5.32 -11.01 -13.12
C GLU A 21 -5.60 -9.58 -13.61
N GLU A 22 -5.86 -8.65 -12.70
CA GLU A 22 -6.08 -7.23 -13.02
C GLU A 22 -4.87 -6.61 -13.73
N ALA A 23 -3.65 -6.95 -13.30
CA ALA A 23 -2.41 -6.50 -13.95
C ALA A 23 -2.28 -7.06 -15.39
N ARG A 24 -2.58 -8.36 -15.58
CA ARG A 24 -2.55 -9.00 -16.90
C ARG A 24 -3.56 -8.38 -17.86
N THR A 25 -4.81 -8.20 -17.43
CA THR A 25 -5.86 -7.56 -18.24
C THR A 25 -5.54 -6.10 -18.59
N SER A 26 -4.95 -5.35 -17.64
CA SER A 26 -4.50 -3.98 -17.89
C SER A 26 -3.36 -3.93 -18.93
N SER A 27 -2.40 -4.86 -18.89
CA SER A 27 -1.32 -4.93 -19.89
C SER A 27 -1.81 -5.27 -21.30
N LEU A 28 -2.88 -6.08 -21.44
CA LEU A 28 -3.45 -6.47 -22.73
C LEU A 28 -4.26 -5.36 -23.40
N SER A 29 -4.80 -4.42 -22.61
CA SER A 29 -5.60 -3.29 -23.11
C SER A 29 -4.77 -2.05 -23.49
N SER A 30 -3.49 -2.01 -23.09
CA SER A 30 -2.59 -0.93 -23.47
C SER A 30 -1.98 -1.20 -24.85
N SER A 31 -2.35 -0.41 -25.86
CA SER A 31 -1.91 -0.57 -27.26
C SER A 31 -0.45 -0.17 -27.51
N ASP A 32 0.32 0.18 -26.48
CA ASP A 32 1.71 0.63 -26.62
C ASP A 32 2.68 -0.57 -26.56
N SER A 33 2.89 -1.16 -27.73
CA SER A 33 3.67 -2.38 -27.93
C SER A 33 5.16 -2.05 -27.99
N SER A 34 5.85 -2.08 -26.85
CA SER A 34 7.33 -2.11 -26.82
C SER A 34 7.92 -2.89 -25.64
N ARG A 35 7.10 -3.49 -24.76
CA ARG A 35 7.60 -4.38 -23.70
C ARG A 35 7.38 -5.84 -24.08
N PRO A 36 8.41 -6.70 -24.06
CA PRO A 36 8.24 -8.12 -24.37
C PRO A 36 7.25 -8.76 -23.40
N LEU A 37 6.39 -9.64 -23.93
CA LEU A 37 5.45 -10.51 -23.22
C LEU A 37 6.23 -11.53 -22.37
N SER A 38 6.88 -11.08 -21.30
CA SER A 38 7.65 -11.97 -20.43
C SER A 38 7.31 -11.70 -18.99
N ALA A 39 6.55 -12.65 -18.42
CA ALA A 39 6.01 -12.71 -17.06
C ALA A 39 5.14 -11.51 -16.65
N SER A 40 3.91 -11.78 -16.21
CA SER A 40 3.17 -10.80 -15.40
C SER A 40 4.10 -10.31 -14.29
N ALA A 41 4.34 -9.01 -14.23
CA ALA A 41 5.20 -8.43 -13.20
C ALA A 41 4.60 -8.69 -11.78
N PHE A 42 3.27 -8.89 -11.71
CA PHE A 42 2.61 -9.41 -10.52
C PHE A 42 2.71 -10.95 -10.44
N PRO A 43 3.36 -11.51 -9.41
CA PRO A 43 3.43 -12.95 -9.20
C PRO A 43 2.09 -13.51 -8.69
N ASP A 44 1.79 -14.78 -8.95
CA ASP A 44 0.56 -15.44 -8.47
C ASP A 44 0.54 -15.65 -6.95
N THR A 45 1.73 -15.78 -6.35
CA THR A 45 1.93 -15.92 -4.90
C THR A 45 2.93 -14.88 -4.41
N LEU A 46 2.81 -14.50 -3.14
CA LEU A 46 3.74 -13.57 -2.52
C LEU A 46 4.96 -14.30 -1.94
N PRO A 47 6.16 -13.69 -2.00
CA PRO A 47 7.32 -14.22 -1.29
C PRO A 47 7.07 -14.19 0.23
N GLY A 48 7.72 -15.10 0.95
CA GLY A 48 7.81 -15.00 2.40
C GLY A 48 8.60 -13.75 2.80
N THR A 49 8.32 -13.23 3.99
CA THR A 49 9.05 -12.10 4.56
C THR A 49 9.75 -12.53 5.84
N GLU A 50 10.76 -11.76 6.27
CA GLU A 50 11.35 -11.92 7.62
C GLU A 50 10.34 -11.64 8.76
N TYR A 51 9.19 -11.04 8.44
CA TYR A 51 8.10 -10.70 9.36
C TYR A 51 7.00 -11.77 9.42
N GLY A 52 7.20 -12.91 8.76
CA GLY A 52 6.28 -14.04 8.78
C GLY A 52 5.55 -14.28 7.45
N PRO A 53 4.67 -15.30 7.43
CA PRO A 53 3.95 -15.70 6.23
C PRO A 53 2.86 -14.69 5.86
N ASP A 54 2.68 -14.49 4.56
CA ASP A 54 1.66 -13.60 4.00
C ASP A 54 0.58 -14.39 3.27
N ARG A 55 -0.68 -14.15 3.63
CA ARG A 55 -1.85 -14.82 3.00
C ARG A 55 -2.30 -14.14 1.70
N GLY A 56 -1.64 -13.07 1.28
CA GLY A 56 -1.91 -12.36 0.02
C GLY A 56 -3.16 -11.48 0.01
N ILE A 57 -3.88 -11.38 1.13
CA ILE A 57 -5.08 -10.55 1.25
C ILE A 57 -4.68 -9.10 1.55
N ARG A 58 -5.27 -8.15 0.82
CA ARG A 58 -5.07 -6.71 1.01
C ARG A 58 -6.37 -5.94 1.01
N LEU A 59 -6.44 -4.89 1.80
CA LEU A 59 -7.53 -3.92 1.76
C LEU A 59 -7.30 -2.94 0.61
N SER A 60 -8.13 -2.94 -0.42
CA SER A 60 -7.98 -2.00 -1.56
C SER A 60 -8.76 -0.71 -1.38
N ALA A 61 -9.91 -0.75 -0.69
CA ALA A 61 -10.74 0.42 -0.44
C ALA A 61 -11.66 0.27 0.76
N VAL A 62 -12.04 1.40 1.36
CA VAL A 62 -13.09 1.47 2.39
C VAL A 62 -14.21 2.39 1.92
N TRP A 63 -15.44 1.90 1.99
CA TRP A 63 -16.65 2.65 1.62
C TRP A 63 -17.49 2.92 2.86
N LEU A 64 -18.05 4.13 2.96
CA LEU A 64 -19.14 4.44 3.89
C LEU A 64 -20.45 3.99 3.24
N MET A 65 -21.15 3.07 3.89
CA MET A 65 -22.40 2.49 3.38
C MET A 65 -23.63 3.03 4.11
N HIS A 66 -23.47 3.47 5.35
CA HIS A 66 -24.53 4.06 6.14
C HIS A 66 -23.95 5.09 7.12
N ASP A 67 -24.63 6.22 7.27
CA ASP A 67 -24.33 7.23 8.27
C ASP A 67 -25.63 7.71 8.95
N PRO A 68 -25.86 7.38 10.24
CA PRO A 68 -27.07 7.79 10.94
C PRO A 68 -27.24 9.31 11.05
N ALA A 69 -26.14 10.06 11.10
CA ALA A 69 -26.18 11.52 11.21
C ALA A 69 -26.49 12.18 9.86
N TYR A 70 -26.11 11.54 8.75
CA TYR A 70 -26.25 12.06 7.39
C TYR A 70 -26.66 10.98 6.39
N PRO A 71 -27.86 10.38 6.53
CA PRO A 71 -28.25 9.18 5.77
C PRO A 71 -28.33 9.42 4.25
N GLU A 72 -28.66 10.65 3.83
CA GLU A 72 -28.82 11.04 2.42
C GLU A 72 -27.53 11.61 1.79
N SER A 73 -26.43 11.72 2.55
CA SER A 73 -25.20 12.38 2.11
C SER A 73 -24.01 11.42 2.04
N LEU A 74 -24.24 10.20 1.56
CA LEU A 74 -23.18 9.21 1.41
C LEU A 74 -22.23 9.56 0.26
N PRO A 75 -20.92 9.30 0.41
CA PRO A 75 -19.94 9.58 -0.62
C PRO A 75 -20.08 8.63 -1.82
N ALA A 76 -20.05 9.18 -3.04
CA ALA A 76 -20.01 8.38 -4.27
C ALA A 76 -18.65 7.69 -4.55
N ALA A 77 -17.63 8.05 -3.77
CA ALA A 77 -16.27 7.53 -3.88
C ALA A 77 -15.86 6.88 -2.54
N PRO A 78 -14.90 5.93 -2.56
CA PRO A 78 -14.40 5.36 -1.32
C PRO A 78 -13.76 6.45 -0.43
N LEU A 79 -13.81 6.25 0.88
CA LEU A 79 -13.18 7.15 1.85
C LEU A 79 -11.65 7.13 1.73
N VAL A 80 -11.08 5.97 1.40
CA VAL A 80 -9.66 5.74 1.22
C VAL A 80 -9.43 4.59 0.25
N ARG A 81 -8.36 4.66 -0.54
CA ARG A 81 -7.87 3.56 -1.37
C ARG A 81 -6.40 3.26 -1.09
N TYR A 82 -6.01 2.01 -1.28
CA TYR A 82 -4.65 1.53 -1.09
C TYR A 82 -4.17 0.83 -2.36
N THR A 83 -2.91 1.04 -2.71
CA THR A 83 -2.24 0.30 -3.79
C THR A 83 -1.02 -0.41 -3.25
N TYR A 84 -0.62 -1.47 -3.94
CA TYR A 84 0.41 -2.38 -3.49
C TYR A 84 1.46 -2.60 -4.57
N THR A 85 2.69 -2.90 -4.16
CA THR A 85 3.73 -3.42 -5.05
C THR A 85 3.37 -4.83 -5.52
N GLU A 86 4.13 -5.34 -6.48
CA GLU A 86 4.01 -6.73 -6.97
C GLU A 86 4.32 -7.74 -5.86
N ALA A 87 5.26 -7.41 -4.96
CA ALA A 87 5.56 -8.15 -3.74
C ALA A 87 4.48 -8.00 -2.65
N GLY A 88 3.39 -7.27 -2.93
CA GLY A 88 2.27 -7.07 -2.02
C GLY A 88 2.52 -6.03 -0.94
N GLU A 89 3.59 -5.25 -1.01
CA GLU A 89 3.92 -4.23 0.00
C GLU A 89 3.06 -2.98 -0.22
N LEU A 90 2.68 -2.27 0.85
CA LEU A 90 1.81 -1.09 0.71
C LEU A 90 2.56 0.02 -0.03
N LEU A 91 2.16 0.34 -1.25
CA LEU A 91 2.85 1.32 -2.08
C LEU A 91 2.35 2.75 -1.81
N ALA A 92 1.04 2.93 -1.75
CA ALA A 92 0.43 4.24 -1.59
C ALA A 92 -0.94 4.20 -0.94
N VAL A 93 -1.30 5.32 -0.32
CA VAL A 93 -2.64 5.61 0.23
C VAL A 93 -3.20 6.82 -0.48
N TYR A 94 -4.44 6.72 -0.93
CA TYR A 94 -5.18 7.80 -1.58
C TYR A 94 -6.38 8.18 -0.73
N ASP A 95 -6.61 9.48 -0.56
CA ASP A 95 -7.81 9.98 0.10
C ASP A 95 -9.06 9.88 -0.80
N ARG A 96 -10.20 10.36 -0.29
CA ARG A 96 -11.49 10.38 -0.99
C ARG A 96 -11.47 11.16 -2.30
N SER A 97 -10.58 12.14 -2.45
CA SER A 97 -10.41 12.91 -3.69
C SER A 97 -9.53 12.18 -4.71
N ASN A 98 -9.09 10.96 -4.38
CA ASN A 98 -8.10 10.19 -5.14
C ASN A 98 -6.72 10.87 -5.19
N THR A 99 -6.41 11.74 -4.22
CA THR A 99 -5.10 12.34 -4.06
C THR A 99 -4.20 11.41 -3.25
N GLN A 100 -2.98 11.14 -3.73
CA GLN A 100 -2.01 10.35 -2.98
C GLN A 100 -1.61 11.12 -1.72
N VAL A 101 -1.95 10.60 -0.55
CA VAL A 101 -1.65 11.22 0.75
C VAL A 101 -0.43 10.63 1.45
N ARG A 102 -0.07 9.38 1.10
CA ARG A 102 1.09 8.68 1.65
C ARG A 102 1.73 7.77 0.62
N ALA A 103 3.04 7.64 0.67
CA ALA A 103 3.81 6.70 -0.14
C ALA A 103 4.89 6.03 0.70
N PHE A 104 5.27 4.81 0.30
CA PHE A 104 6.24 4.00 1.00
C PHE A 104 7.24 3.40 0.02
N THR A 105 8.41 3.04 0.52
CA THR A 105 9.47 2.40 -0.26
C THR A 105 10.08 1.29 0.57
N TYR A 106 10.38 0.18 -0.09
CA TYR A 106 10.84 -1.06 0.52
C TYR A 106 12.20 -1.46 -0.04
N ASP A 107 12.93 -2.24 0.74
CA ASP A 107 14.19 -2.84 0.32
C ASP A 107 13.93 -3.98 -0.66
N ALA A 108 14.47 -3.87 -1.87
CA ALA A 108 14.32 -4.88 -2.91
C ALA A 108 14.94 -6.25 -2.53
N GLN A 109 15.91 -6.28 -1.61
CA GLN A 109 16.57 -7.51 -1.16
C GLN A 109 15.92 -8.11 0.09
N HIS A 110 15.10 -7.34 0.82
CA HIS A 110 14.46 -7.76 2.05
C HIS A 110 12.94 -7.52 1.99
N PRO A 111 12.17 -8.45 1.39
CA PRO A 111 10.71 -8.31 1.26
C PRO A 111 10.03 -7.96 2.59
N GLY A 112 9.22 -6.90 2.57
CA GLY A 112 8.52 -6.37 3.74
C GLY A 112 9.30 -5.33 4.54
N ARG A 113 10.60 -5.11 4.28
CA ARG A 113 11.42 -4.12 5.00
C ARG A 113 11.24 -2.72 4.42
N MET A 114 10.45 -1.89 5.09
CA MET A 114 10.20 -0.49 4.67
C MET A 114 11.44 0.39 4.92
N VAL A 115 12.06 0.90 3.87
CA VAL A 115 13.23 1.80 3.97
C VAL A 115 12.86 3.27 3.95
N ALA A 116 11.63 3.62 3.52
CA ALA A 116 11.21 5.00 3.53
C ALA A 116 9.69 5.19 3.53
N HIS A 117 9.26 6.37 3.97
CA HIS A 117 7.90 6.83 3.77
C HIS A 117 7.82 8.36 3.60
N ARG A 118 6.75 8.84 2.96
CA ARG A 118 6.47 10.27 2.81
C ARG A 118 4.98 10.57 2.84
N TYR A 119 4.65 11.78 3.31
CA TYR A 119 3.33 12.39 3.16
C TYR A 119 3.27 13.23 1.88
N ALA A 120 2.06 13.50 1.38
CA ALA A 120 1.86 14.41 0.26
C ALA A 120 2.54 15.76 0.48
N GLY A 121 3.31 16.22 -0.51
CA GLY A 121 4.01 17.50 -0.45
C GLY A 121 5.06 17.61 0.68
N ARG A 122 5.49 16.48 1.26
CA ARG A 122 6.56 16.42 2.26
C ARG A 122 7.71 15.57 1.72
N PRO A 123 8.96 15.95 2.00
CA PRO A 123 10.08 15.12 1.61
C PRO A 123 10.15 13.84 2.47
N GLU A 124 10.89 12.85 1.97
CA GLU A 124 10.86 11.47 2.44
C GLU A 124 11.69 11.24 3.71
N MET A 125 11.12 10.51 4.66
CA MET A 125 11.81 10.00 5.84
C MET A 125 12.37 8.61 5.52
N ARG A 126 13.65 8.37 5.82
CA ARG A 126 14.36 7.12 5.50
C ARG A 126 14.84 6.39 6.74
N TYR A 127 14.99 5.09 6.62
CA TYR A 127 15.43 4.19 7.69
C TYR A 127 16.67 3.42 7.25
N ARG A 128 17.62 3.26 8.18
CA ARG A 128 18.74 2.32 8.04
C ARG A 128 18.63 1.22 9.08
N TYR A 129 19.04 0.04 8.69
CA TYR A 129 18.93 -1.17 9.47
C TYR A 129 20.32 -1.73 9.79
N ASP A 130 20.46 -2.38 10.94
CA ASP A 130 21.59 -3.26 11.21
C ASP A 130 21.41 -4.64 10.55
N ASP A 131 22.45 -5.47 10.63
CA ASP A 131 22.47 -6.82 10.05
C ASP A 131 21.43 -7.76 10.69
N THR A 132 20.90 -7.39 11.87
CA THR A 132 19.84 -8.14 12.56
C THR A 132 18.44 -7.65 12.22
N GLY A 133 18.31 -6.65 11.34
CA GLY A 133 17.02 -6.11 10.89
C GLY A 133 16.40 -5.08 11.84
N ARG A 134 17.16 -4.50 12.77
CA ARG A 134 16.68 -3.42 13.65
C ARG A 134 16.98 -2.06 13.05
N VAL A 135 16.07 -1.10 13.21
CA VAL A 135 16.26 0.28 12.72
C VAL A 135 17.30 0.99 13.59
N VAL A 136 18.47 1.29 13.04
CA VAL A 136 19.54 2.00 13.76
C VAL A 136 19.57 3.50 13.48
N GLU A 137 18.96 3.95 12.38
CA GLU A 137 18.91 5.37 12.04
C GLU A 137 17.61 5.72 11.32
N GLN A 138 17.01 6.84 11.71
CA GLN A 138 15.98 7.53 10.96
C GLN A 138 16.54 8.85 10.45
N LEU A 139 16.50 9.04 9.12
CA LEU A 139 16.96 10.24 8.44
C LEU A 139 15.76 11.09 8.07
N ASN A 140 15.79 12.37 8.43
CA ASN A 140 14.83 13.33 7.94
C ASN A 140 15.42 14.20 6.81
N PRO A 141 14.57 14.77 5.95
CA PRO A 141 15.02 15.64 4.86
C PRO A 141 15.70 16.93 5.28
N ALA A 142 15.45 17.38 6.51
CA ALA A 142 16.05 18.60 7.07
C ALA A 142 17.47 18.37 7.62
N GLY A 143 18.04 17.17 7.41
CA GLY A 143 19.39 16.81 7.86
C GLY A 143 19.49 16.35 9.31
N LEU A 144 18.39 16.27 10.05
CA LEU A 144 18.36 15.64 11.38
C LEU A 144 18.27 14.12 11.22
N SER A 145 19.15 13.43 11.93
CA SER A 145 19.16 11.97 12.05
C SER A 145 18.93 11.57 13.51
N TYR A 146 17.99 10.67 13.75
CA TYR A 146 17.84 9.99 15.03
C TYR A 146 18.56 8.66 14.96
N ARG A 147 19.46 8.40 15.91
CA ARG A 147 20.15 7.10 16.03
C ARG A 147 19.63 6.36 17.23
N TYR A 148 19.41 5.07 17.06
CA TYR A 148 18.90 4.18 18.08
C TYR A 148 20.00 3.22 18.53
N LEU A 149 20.12 3.04 19.84
CA LEU A 149 20.99 2.05 20.47
C LEU A 149 20.09 1.06 21.21
N TYR A 150 20.38 -0.22 21.07
CA TYR A 150 19.59 -1.34 21.59
C TYR A 150 20.42 -2.20 22.53
#